data_AF-A0A927P7N8-F1
#
_entry.id   AF-A0A927P7N8-F1
#
_cell.length_a   1.000
_cell.length_b   1.000
_cell.length_c   1.000
_cell.angle_alpha   90.00
_cell.angle_beta   90.00
_cell.angle_gamma   90.00
#
_symmetry.space_group_name_H-M   'P 1'
#
loop_
_entity.id
_entity.type
_entity.pdbx_description
1 polymer ?
#
loop_
_entity_poly.entity_id
_entity_poly.type
_entity_poly.pdbx_seq_one_letter_code
_entity_poly.pdbx_strand_id
1 'polypeptide(L)'
;MKNTFLKKLLGMTLAVVMLLSCMSVAFAWEPVWEHDEDLSAYKLCENFGDITLKVAVTDLAAIESWEDNAYIKWMEEVTNVDLTFELIPYEGRAEKLGLLLSSGSYPDMFWGVGMTDAMISRFGVDEQMFLPLNDLIEEHGNFIKRVFETYPGTEGLITELDGNIYSLPEVNECYHCSAPHKFWINQTWLDNLGLEMPTTLDELYNVLVAFRDQDANGNGDPSDEIPLAGDYADGWYTNVEFPIMNAFTYYNLDLDKTATTGSTAFGMYVDNGQIVTPFAKEEFKQGVEFVAKLVEEGLIYEGSFTQDLAGLTNICESGRLGASSGGYILFASLGGEAYRQYAPVMPVAGPDGYQNIVSYPYDAVGGNVFTISFDTEYPVECFKIGDLFYSYASTMRSYYGVYGEQWTDAEEGVMGISGDPSMYKLLVPWQESEPQSYCVLQMVPSFRTGGFRLGEPSAPGLDIYSGDGLETLLYQATKEYKAFTDDAKAMPPLTFSDAENSEMAVIKANLVNTVKEGMFAFFNGTKTVANDYDAWLAELETQGLSTLVGFYQNAYDAQYK
;
A
#
# COMPACT_ATOMS: atom_id res chain seq x y z
N MET A 1 -51.49 21.24 -9.38
CA MET A 1 -50.59 21.65 -10.50
C MET A 1 -49.42 22.55 -10.07
N LYS A 2 -49.52 23.41 -9.04
CA LYS A 2 -48.38 24.27 -8.62
C LYS A 2 -47.22 23.55 -7.89
N ASN A 3 -47.48 22.43 -7.20
CA ASN A 3 -46.45 21.71 -6.43
C ASN A 3 -45.52 20.81 -7.26
N THR A 4 -45.94 20.38 -8.44
CA THR A 4 -45.14 19.51 -9.32
C THR A 4 -44.13 20.31 -10.13
N PHE A 5 -44.42 21.58 -10.41
CA PHE A 5 -43.53 22.48 -11.14
C PHE A 5 -42.36 22.95 -10.25
N LEU A 6 -42.63 23.24 -8.97
CA LEU A 6 -41.59 23.64 -8.00
C LEU A 6 -40.60 22.50 -7.70
N LYS A 7 -41.09 21.24 -7.62
CA LYS A 7 -40.21 20.06 -7.44
C LYS A 7 -39.35 19.77 -8.66
N LYS A 8 -39.86 19.98 -9.89
CA LYS A 8 -39.05 19.88 -11.11
C LYS A 8 -38.03 21.01 -11.23
N LEU A 9 -38.36 22.22 -10.77
CA LEU A 9 -37.43 23.35 -10.75
C LEU A 9 -36.30 23.14 -9.72
N LEU A 10 -36.62 22.64 -8.51
CA LEU A 10 -35.59 22.29 -7.52
C LEU A 10 -34.69 21.13 -8.00
N GLY A 11 -35.27 20.10 -8.62
CA GLY A 11 -34.50 18.98 -9.17
C GLY A 11 -33.56 19.39 -10.31
N MET A 12 -33.98 20.31 -11.18
CA MET A 12 -33.11 20.88 -12.22
C MET A 12 -32.05 21.83 -11.67
N THR A 13 -32.34 22.57 -10.58
CA THR A 13 -31.34 23.46 -9.98
C THR A 13 -30.26 22.65 -9.24
N LEU A 14 -30.62 21.54 -8.58
CA LEU A 14 -29.65 20.62 -7.96
C LEU A 14 -28.80 19.88 -9.01
N ALA A 15 -29.40 19.47 -10.13
CA ALA A 15 -28.67 18.84 -11.23
C ALA A 15 -27.75 19.84 -11.95
N VAL A 16 -28.13 21.11 -12.08
CA VAL A 16 -27.27 22.16 -12.63
C VAL A 16 -26.16 22.55 -11.65
N VAL A 17 -26.37 22.48 -10.34
CA VAL A 17 -25.30 22.66 -9.33
C VAL A 17 -24.32 21.46 -9.33
N MET A 18 -24.81 20.22 -9.50
CA MET A 18 -23.95 19.04 -9.68
C MET A 18 -23.26 18.96 -11.06
N LEU A 19 -23.82 19.61 -12.10
CA LEU A 19 -23.18 19.71 -13.41
C LEU A 19 -22.23 20.93 -13.52
N LEU A 20 -22.42 21.96 -12.68
CA LEU A 20 -21.51 23.12 -12.57
C LEU A 20 -20.33 22.85 -11.62
N SER A 21 -20.38 21.83 -10.76
CA SER A 21 -19.18 21.31 -10.10
C SER A 21 -18.24 20.55 -11.05
N CYS A 22 -18.66 20.28 -12.29
CA CYS A 22 -17.86 19.61 -13.31
C CYS A 22 -17.42 20.50 -14.48
N MET A 23 -17.73 21.80 -14.49
CA MET A 23 -17.22 22.71 -15.52
C MET A 23 -16.93 24.11 -14.97
N SER A 24 -15.67 24.49 -15.15
CA SER A 24 -15.06 25.80 -14.96
C SER A 24 -14.92 26.30 -13.52
N VAL A 25 -13.81 25.91 -12.91
CA VAL A 25 -12.74 26.90 -12.86
C VAL A 25 -11.56 26.38 -13.66
N ALA A 26 -11.54 26.75 -14.94
CA ALA A 26 -10.29 26.99 -15.63
C ALA A 26 -9.70 28.28 -15.02
N PHE A 27 -9.28 28.19 -13.76
CA PHE A 27 -8.10 28.94 -13.38
C PHE A 27 -6.97 28.37 -14.21
N ALA A 28 -6.08 29.23 -14.69
CA ALA A 28 -4.84 28.79 -15.27
C ALA A 28 -4.26 27.68 -14.38
N TRP A 29 -3.88 26.56 -14.99
CA TRP A 29 -2.96 25.61 -14.40
C TRP A 29 -1.64 26.37 -14.20
N GLU A 30 -1.57 27.15 -13.13
CA GLU A 30 -0.30 27.42 -12.47
C GLU A 30 -0.01 26.13 -11.69
N PRO A 31 1.13 25.47 -11.94
CA PRO A 31 1.52 24.37 -11.08
C PRO A 31 1.54 24.90 -9.64
N VAL A 32 0.89 24.19 -8.72
CA VAL A 32 0.97 24.44 -7.26
C VAL A 32 2.40 24.21 -6.72
N TRP A 33 3.30 23.81 -7.61
CA TRP A 33 4.56 23.14 -7.34
C TRP A 33 5.63 23.79 -8.21
N GLU A 34 6.34 24.77 -7.66
CA GLU A 34 7.50 25.37 -8.31
C GLU A 34 8.76 24.70 -7.73
N HIS A 35 9.71 24.28 -8.58
CA HIS A 35 11.02 23.85 -8.08
C HIS A 35 11.66 24.91 -7.17
N ASP A 36 11.42 26.19 -7.48
CA ASP A 36 11.94 27.35 -6.76
C ASP A 36 10.95 27.87 -5.69
N GLU A 37 10.37 26.98 -4.89
CA GLU A 37 9.56 27.35 -3.72
C GLU A 37 10.35 28.30 -2.77
N ASP A 38 9.73 29.41 -2.33
CA ASP A 38 10.34 30.29 -1.33
C ASP A 38 10.32 29.63 0.06
N LEU A 39 11.47 29.09 0.45
CA LEU A 39 11.67 28.41 1.73
C LEU A 39 12.39 29.31 2.75
N SER A 40 12.46 30.62 2.55
CA SER A 40 13.19 31.53 3.44
C SER A 40 12.67 31.54 4.88
N ALA A 41 11.37 31.25 5.09
CA ALA A 41 10.76 31.11 6.41
C ALA A 41 11.25 29.88 7.20
N TYR A 42 11.95 28.96 6.53
CA TYR A 42 12.53 27.75 7.11
C TYR A 42 14.01 27.91 7.43
N LYS A 43 14.64 29.08 7.26
CA LYS A 43 15.95 29.35 7.88
C LYS A 43 15.75 29.47 9.40
N LEU A 44 16.23 28.48 10.17
CA LEU A 44 15.88 28.31 11.59
C LEU A 44 16.89 28.94 12.55
N CYS A 45 18.14 29.10 12.15
CA CYS A 45 19.16 29.80 12.93
C CYS A 45 20.04 30.70 12.05
N GLU A 46 20.77 31.63 12.66
CA GLU A 46 21.55 32.63 11.93
C GLU A 46 22.84 32.07 11.35
N ASN A 47 23.58 31.29 12.13
CA ASN A 47 24.83 30.66 11.71
C ASN A 47 24.71 29.14 11.76
N PHE A 48 25.22 28.48 10.73
CA PHE A 48 25.29 27.02 10.68
C PHE A 48 26.05 26.47 11.90
N GLY A 49 25.47 25.48 12.57
CA GLY A 49 25.99 24.90 13.81
C GLY A 49 25.56 25.63 15.10
N ASP A 50 24.78 26.71 15.02
CA ASP A 50 24.14 27.30 16.21
C ASP A 50 23.10 26.34 16.82
N ILE A 51 22.48 25.51 15.97
CA ILE A 51 21.56 24.43 16.35
C ILE A 51 22.08 23.14 15.71
N THR A 52 22.29 22.12 16.54
CA THR A 52 22.58 20.75 16.10
C THR A 52 21.46 19.85 16.62
N LEU A 53 20.80 19.12 15.72
CA LEU A 53 19.73 18.19 16.07
C LEU A 53 20.19 16.75 15.83
N LYS A 54 19.89 15.87 16.78
CA LYS A 54 20.12 14.44 16.66
C LYS A 54 18.86 13.75 16.15
N VAL A 55 19.00 12.91 15.14
CA VAL A 55 17.87 12.28 14.44
C VAL A 55 18.08 10.78 14.38
N ALA A 56 17.12 10.00 14.89
CA ALA A 56 17.10 8.57 14.62
C ALA A 56 16.45 8.28 13.27
N VAL A 57 17.14 7.49 12.45
CA VAL A 57 16.70 7.12 11.09
C VAL A 57 16.95 5.65 10.84
N THR A 58 16.18 5.04 9.94
CA THR A 58 16.47 3.68 9.52
C THR A 58 17.57 3.64 8.46
N ASP A 59 18.53 2.74 8.69
CA ASP A 59 19.70 2.49 7.86
C ASP A 59 19.34 1.49 6.75
N LEU A 60 19.08 2.03 5.57
CA LEU A 60 18.85 1.27 4.34
C LEU A 60 20.15 1.15 3.56
N ALA A 61 20.47 -0.07 3.10
CA ALA A 61 21.68 -0.34 2.31
C ALA A 61 21.77 0.49 1.00
N ALA A 62 20.63 0.93 0.46
CA ALA A 62 20.57 1.78 -0.72
C ALA A 62 20.97 3.25 -0.45
N ILE A 63 21.07 3.67 0.82
CA ILE A 63 21.52 5.01 1.22
C ILE A 63 22.98 4.89 1.66
N GLU A 64 23.92 5.37 0.85
CA GLU A 64 25.37 5.22 1.12
C GLU A 64 25.83 5.94 2.38
N SER A 65 25.30 7.13 2.62
CA SER A 65 25.63 8.00 3.74
C SER A 65 24.47 8.97 3.95
N TRP A 66 23.98 9.07 5.19
CA TRP A 66 23.03 10.11 5.56
C TRP A 66 23.72 11.48 5.66
N GLU A 67 24.95 11.52 6.21
CA GLU A 67 25.69 12.77 6.43
C GLU A 67 26.12 13.45 5.13
N ASP A 68 26.49 12.67 4.10
CA ASP A 68 26.95 13.18 2.80
C ASP A 68 25.85 13.19 1.73
N ASN A 69 24.61 12.83 2.09
CA ASN A 69 23.52 12.77 1.12
C ASN A 69 23.15 14.16 0.59
N ALA A 70 22.97 14.31 -0.72
CA ALA A 70 22.64 15.59 -1.32
C ALA A 70 21.32 16.18 -0.81
N TYR A 71 20.32 15.34 -0.52
CA TYR A 71 19.07 15.79 0.08
C TYR A 71 19.28 16.33 1.50
N ILE A 72 20.09 15.65 2.31
CA ILE A 72 20.39 16.09 3.68
C ILE A 72 21.19 17.40 3.66
N LYS A 73 22.21 17.51 2.80
CA LYS A 73 22.96 18.76 2.62
C LYS A 73 22.05 19.92 2.20
N TRP A 74 21.11 19.67 1.30
CA TRP A 74 20.11 20.66 0.92
C TRP A 74 19.20 21.07 2.10
N MET A 75 18.74 20.11 2.92
CA MET A 75 17.99 20.40 4.14
C MET A 75 18.79 21.28 5.11
N GLU A 76 20.07 20.96 5.33
CA GLU A 76 21.00 21.75 6.15
C GLU A 76 21.20 23.17 5.60
N GLU A 77 21.30 23.33 4.27
CA GLU A 77 21.43 24.64 3.62
C GLU A 77 20.17 25.50 3.75
N VAL A 78 18.98 24.92 3.57
CA VAL A 78 17.70 25.62 3.69
C VAL A 78 17.43 26.02 5.14
N THR A 79 17.66 25.08 6.07
CA THR A 79 17.33 25.27 7.48
C THR A 79 18.41 25.97 8.28
N ASN A 80 19.65 25.91 7.80
CA ASN A 80 20.86 26.30 8.50
C ASN A 80 21.15 25.48 9.78
N VAL A 81 20.44 24.36 9.97
CA VAL A 81 20.59 23.45 11.12
C VAL A 81 21.56 22.33 10.77
N ASP A 82 22.43 21.96 11.71
CA ASP A 82 23.35 20.82 11.60
C ASP A 82 22.63 19.53 12.02
N LEU A 83 22.58 18.53 11.15
CA LEU A 83 21.84 17.28 11.38
C LEU A 83 22.81 16.13 11.64
N THR A 84 22.64 15.45 12.77
CA THR A 84 23.43 14.26 13.14
C THR A 84 22.54 13.04 13.27
N PHE A 85 23.01 11.88 12.82
CA PHE A 85 22.15 10.71 12.66
C PHE A 85 22.51 9.56 13.61
N GLU A 86 21.50 8.99 14.26
CA GLU A 86 21.56 7.70 14.91
C GLU A 86 20.91 6.64 13.99
N LEU A 87 21.74 5.78 13.43
CA LEU A 87 21.33 4.77 12.46
C LEU A 87 20.72 3.55 13.15
N ILE A 88 19.49 3.21 12.78
CA ILE A 88 18.76 2.00 13.19
C ILE A 88 18.79 1.01 12.02
N PRO A 89 19.45 -0.16 12.13
CA PRO A 89 19.47 -1.16 11.07
C PRO A 89 18.05 -1.53 10.60
N TYR A 90 17.83 -1.61 9.29
CA TYR A 90 16.55 -2.03 8.73
C TYR A 90 16.15 -3.45 9.21
N GLU A 91 17.11 -4.38 9.17
CA GLU A 91 16.96 -5.70 9.78
C GLU A 91 16.96 -5.58 11.31
N GLY A 92 15.89 -6.08 11.96
CA GLY A 92 15.74 -5.96 13.41
C GLY A 92 15.35 -4.56 13.91
N ARG A 93 14.92 -3.66 13.01
CA ARG A 93 14.53 -2.27 13.34
C ARG A 93 13.61 -2.17 14.55
N ALA A 94 12.62 -3.05 14.65
CA ALA A 94 11.62 -3.02 15.72
C ALA A 94 12.23 -3.25 17.12
N GLU A 95 13.17 -4.18 17.24
CA GLU A 95 13.87 -4.45 18.51
C GLU A 95 14.75 -3.26 18.90
N LYS A 96 15.53 -2.74 17.94
CA LYS A 96 16.44 -1.63 18.18
C LYS A 96 15.68 -0.33 18.52
N LEU A 97 14.59 -0.05 17.82
CA LEU A 97 13.71 1.08 18.13
C LEU A 97 13.10 0.94 19.53
N GLY A 98 12.57 -0.25 19.88
CA GLY A 98 12.04 -0.50 21.23
C GLY A 98 13.06 -0.29 22.34
N LEU A 99 14.33 -0.69 22.12
CA LEU A 99 15.43 -0.42 23.05
C LEU A 99 15.77 1.08 23.16
N LEU A 100 15.79 1.80 22.03
CA LEU A 100 16.05 3.24 22.01
C LEU A 100 14.96 3.99 22.78
N LEU A 101 13.68 3.66 22.56
CA LEU A 101 12.54 4.25 23.27
C LEU A 101 12.55 3.90 24.78
N SER A 102 13.13 2.76 25.16
CA SER A 102 13.26 2.39 26.57
C SER A 102 14.53 2.93 27.25
N SER A 103 15.42 3.63 26.53
CA SER A 103 16.75 3.99 27.03
C SER A 103 16.78 5.18 27.99
N GLY A 104 15.78 6.07 27.91
CA GLY A 104 15.73 7.33 28.65
C GLY A 104 16.67 8.42 28.14
N SER A 105 17.30 8.24 26.97
CA SER A 105 18.05 9.28 26.26
C SER A 105 17.66 9.25 24.79
N TYR A 106 16.94 10.27 24.35
CA TYR A 106 16.33 10.28 23.03
C TYR A 106 17.09 11.20 22.07
N PRO A 107 17.09 10.89 20.75
CA PRO A 107 17.36 11.89 19.73
C PRO A 107 16.29 12.99 19.80
N ASP A 108 16.51 14.15 19.17
CA ASP A 108 15.49 15.19 19.07
C ASP A 108 14.30 14.76 18.21
N MET A 109 14.56 13.99 17.15
CA MET A 109 13.55 13.54 16.18
C MET A 109 13.75 12.07 15.77
N PHE A 110 12.67 11.45 15.31
CA PHE A 110 12.67 10.12 14.68
C PHE A 110 12.05 10.20 13.28
N TRP A 111 12.77 9.77 12.23
CA TRP A 111 12.28 9.76 10.85
C TRP A 111 12.28 8.34 10.28
N GLY A 112 11.14 7.90 9.74
CA GLY A 112 11.06 6.66 8.98
C GLY A 112 11.50 5.41 9.76
N VAL A 113 11.44 5.43 11.10
CA VAL A 113 11.95 4.35 11.96
C VAL A 113 10.97 3.17 12.10
N GLY A 114 9.82 3.25 11.43
CA GLY A 114 8.79 2.20 11.45
C GLY A 114 7.96 2.18 12.74
N MET A 115 7.59 3.35 13.27
CA MET A 115 6.63 3.44 14.38
C MET A 115 5.26 2.90 13.97
N THR A 116 4.65 2.12 14.84
CA THR A 116 3.29 1.60 14.67
C THR A 116 2.30 2.44 15.46
N ASP A 117 1.00 2.35 15.15
CA ASP A 117 -0.05 3.04 15.91
C ASP A 117 -0.04 2.64 17.38
N ALA A 118 0.24 1.36 17.68
CA ALA A 118 0.42 0.89 19.05
C ALA A 118 1.62 1.55 19.75
N MET A 119 2.72 1.83 19.02
CA MET A 119 3.85 2.58 19.57
C MET A 119 3.48 4.04 19.81
N ILE A 120 2.72 4.68 18.93
CA ILE A 120 2.27 6.07 19.13
C ILE A 120 1.31 6.17 20.31
N SER A 121 0.31 5.29 20.40
CA SER A 121 -0.59 5.23 21.55
C SER A 121 0.20 5.02 22.85
N ARG A 122 1.09 4.05 22.91
CA ARG A 122 1.85 3.78 24.14
C ARG A 122 2.84 4.90 24.48
N PHE A 123 3.74 5.25 23.57
CA PHE A 123 4.83 6.17 23.87
C PHE A 123 4.40 7.64 23.82
N GLY A 124 3.42 7.99 22.99
CA GLY A 124 2.82 9.33 22.94
C GLY A 124 1.83 9.56 24.07
N VAL A 125 0.77 8.75 24.16
CA VAL A 125 -0.35 8.98 25.09
C VAL A 125 0.01 8.56 26.52
N ASP A 126 0.45 7.31 26.71
CA ASP A 126 0.59 6.75 28.06
C ASP A 126 1.92 7.10 28.73
N GLU A 127 3.03 7.03 27.99
CA GLU A 127 4.39 7.31 28.51
C GLU A 127 4.83 8.77 28.30
N GLN A 128 4.10 9.56 27.49
CA GLN A 128 4.34 10.99 27.24
C GLN A 128 5.77 11.33 26.77
N MET A 129 6.33 10.44 25.94
CA MET A 129 7.68 10.56 25.40
C MET A 129 7.77 11.40 24.12
N PHE A 130 6.66 11.63 23.43
CA PHE A 130 6.61 12.48 22.25
C PHE A 130 5.89 13.79 22.54
N LEU A 131 6.31 14.87 21.88
CA LEU A 131 5.60 16.14 21.96
C LEU A 131 4.22 16.04 21.28
N PRO A 132 3.15 16.53 21.94
CA PRO A 132 1.92 16.89 21.25
C PRO A 132 2.21 17.98 20.22
N LEU A 133 1.81 17.76 18.98
CA LEU A 133 2.11 18.62 17.84
C LEU A 133 1.00 19.64 17.56
N ASN A 134 -0.16 19.56 18.21
CA ASN A 134 -1.34 20.37 17.89
C ASN A 134 -1.05 21.88 17.85
N ASP A 135 -0.41 22.42 18.88
CA ASP A 135 -0.08 23.85 18.95
C ASP A 135 0.98 24.24 17.91
N LEU A 136 1.97 23.37 17.68
CA LEU A 136 3.01 23.60 16.67
C LEU A 136 2.44 23.58 15.25
N ILE A 137 1.51 22.67 14.97
CA ILE A 137 0.74 22.63 13.72
C ILE A 137 -0.04 23.92 13.55
N GLU A 138 -0.72 24.40 14.59
CA GLU A 138 -1.53 25.62 14.47
C GLU A 138 -0.67 26.88 14.29
N GLU A 139 0.41 27.02 15.05
CA GLU A 139 1.26 28.23 15.04
C GLU A 139 2.29 28.26 13.91
N HIS A 140 2.76 27.11 13.45
CA HIS A 140 3.88 26.99 12.52
C HIS A 140 3.62 26.12 11.30
N GLY A 141 2.53 25.35 11.27
CA GLY A 141 2.19 24.48 10.15
C GLY A 141 1.80 25.27 8.92
N ASN A 142 2.53 25.05 7.83
CA ASN A 142 2.21 25.62 6.52
C ASN A 142 1.94 24.49 5.53
N PHE A 143 2.88 23.56 5.39
CA PHE A 143 2.72 22.45 4.45
C PHE A 143 1.81 21.34 5.00
N ILE A 144 1.86 21.03 6.29
CA ILE A 144 0.95 20.05 6.91
C ILE A 144 -0.51 20.52 6.83
N LYS A 145 -0.76 21.83 6.95
CA LYS A 145 -2.12 22.37 6.78
C LYS A 145 -2.62 22.18 5.35
N ARG A 146 -1.75 22.31 4.34
CA ARG A 146 -2.07 21.96 2.95
C ARG A 146 -2.37 20.47 2.78
N VAL A 147 -1.70 19.58 3.51
CA VAL A 147 -2.07 18.16 3.55
C VAL A 147 -3.51 17.99 4.05
N PHE A 148 -3.87 18.64 5.16
CA PHE A 148 -5.23 18.57 5.72
C PHE A 148 -6.30 19.16 4.80
N GLU A 149 -5.97 20.24 4.07
CA GLU A 149 -6.84 20.84 3.07
C GLU A 149 -7.06 19.91 1.86
N THR A 150 -6.01 19.20 1.43
CA THR A 150 -6.04 18.31 0.27
C THR A 150 -6.72 16.98 0.59
N TYR A 151 -6.51 16.46 1.80
CA TYR A 151 -7.12 15.23 2.30
C TYR A 151 -7.93 15.51 3.58
N PRO A 152 -9.17 15.99 3.43
CA PRO A 152 -10.05 16.22 4.57
C PRO A 152 -10.25 14.93 5.38
N GLY A 153 -9.93 14.97 6.67
CA GLY A 153 -9.98 13.82 7.57
C GLY A 153 -8.60 13.34 8.04
N THR A 154 -7.51 13.74 7.40
CA THR A 154 -6.15 13.40 7.84
C THR A 154 -5.87 13.84 9.27
N GLU A 155 -6.32 15.04 9.68
CA GLU A 155 -6.13 15.49 11.07
C GLU A 155 -6.75 14.50 12.07
N GLY A 156 -8.01 14.09 11.83
CA GLY A 156 -8.68 13.09 12.67
C GLY A 156 -8.02 11.71 12.61
N LEU A 157 -7.47 11.32 11.46
CA LEU A 157 -6.76 10.06 11.27
C LEU A 157 -5.51 9.94 12.14
N ILE A 158 -4.77 11.03 12.31
CA ILE A 158 -3.51 11.06 13.08
C ILE A 158 -3.69 11.55 14.52
N THR A 159 -4.93 11.81 14.94
CA THR A 159 -5.26 12.23 16.31
C THR A 159 -5.49 10.99 17.18
N GLU A 160 -4.76 10.90 18.29
CA GLU A 160 -4.90 9.84 19.27
C GLU A 160 -6.14 10.02 20.17
N LEU A 161 -6.47 8.99 20.95
CA LEU A 161 -7.68 8.98 21.80
C LEU A 161 -7.70 10.07 22.89
N ASP A 162 -6.55 10.66 23.23
CA ASP A 162 -6.44 11.80 24.16
C ASP A 162 -6.66 13.16 23.49
N GLY A 163 -6.85 13.18 22.16
CA GLY A 163 -7.07 14.37 21.35
C GLY A 163 -5.80 15.03 20.82
N ASN A 164 -4.62 14.43 21.05
CA ASN A 164 -3.35 14.97 20.59
C ASN A 164 -2.83 14.27 19.33
N ILE A 165 -2.03 14.99 18.55
CA ILE A 165 -1.28 14.47 17.41
C ILE A 165 0.17 14.31 17.86
N TYR A 166 0.75 13.11 17.76
CA TYR A 166 2.12 12.84 18.19
C TYR A 166 3.08 12.50 17.03
N SER A 167 2.54 12.26 15.83
CA SER A 167 3.31 11.92 14.64
C SER A 167 2.75 12.63 13.41
N LEU A 168 3.63 12.97 12.46
CA LEU A 168 3.21 13.47 11.15
C LEU A 168 3.12 12.30 10.14
N PRO A 169 2.09 12.28 9.28
CA PRO A 169 1.82 11.17 8.36
C PRO A 169 2.72 11.19 7.13
N GLU A 170 2.69 10.11 6.34
CA GLU A 170 3.10 10.15 4.95
C GLU A 170 1.89 10.33 4.04
N VAL A 171 2.07 11.06 2.94
CA VAL A 171 1.11 11.08 1.83
C VAL A 171 1.74 10.41 0.63
N ASN A 172 1.13 9.31 0.20
CA ASN A 172 1.48 8.57 -1.00
C ASN A 172 0.21 8.05 -1.67
N GLU A 173 -0.40 8.88 -2.53
CA GLU A 173 -1.59 8.48 -3.28
C GLU A 173 -1.20 7.63 -4.50
N CYS A 174 -0.83 6.40 -4.21
CA CYS A 174 -0.51 5.40 -5.22
C CYS A 174 -1.81 4.80 -5.81
N TYR A 175 -2.26 5.33 -6.95
CA TYR A 175 -3.50 4.88 -7.59
C TYR A 175 -3.52 3.37 -7.85
N HIS A 176 -2.43 2.81 -8.39
CA HIS A 176 -2.39 1.37 -8.70
C HIS A 176 -2.38 0.48 -7.44
N CYS A 177 -1.88 0.99 -6.31
CA CYS A 177 -1.87 0.33 -5.02
C CYS A 177 -3.27 0.22 -4.42
N SER A 178 -4.22 1.05 -4.86
CA SER A 178 -5.61 0.99 -4.38
C SER A 178 -6.39 -0.24 -4.84
N ALA A 179 -5.85 -1.03 -5.78
CA ALA A 179 -6.33 -2.35 -6.19
C ALA A 179 -5.11 -3.22 -6.56
N PRO A 180 -4.36 -3.72 -5.57
CA PRO A 180 -3.03 -4.25 -5.78
C PRO A 180 -3.03 -5.76 -6.06
N HIS A 181 -4.11 -6.48 -5.76
CA HIS A 181 -4.24 -7.94 -5.99
C HIS A 181 -4.48 -8.27 -7.47
N LYS A 182 -3.50 -7.99 -8.33
CA LYS A 182 -3.61 -8.26 -9.77
C LYS A 182 -3.32 -9.73 -10.06
N PHE A 183 -4.00 -10.22 -11.09
CA PHE A 183 -3.82 -11.56 -11.61
C PHE A 183 -3.26 -11.48 -13.02
N TRP A 184 -2.22 -12.26 -13.30
CA TRP A 184 -1.45 -12.20 -14.53
C TRP A 184 -1.42 -13.58 -15.17
N ILE A 185 -1.66 -13.64 -16.49
CA ILE A 185 -1.64 -14.89 -17.25
C ILE A 185 -0.72 -14.77 -18.46
N ASN A 186 -0.06 -15.87 -18.82
CA ASN A 186 0.81 -15.94 -19.98
C ASN A 186 -0.04 -15.88 -21.25
N GLN A 187 -0.07 -14.70 -21.88
CA GLN A 187 -0.80 -14.44 -23.12
C GLN A 187 -0.22 -15.25 -24.29
N THR A 188 1.09 -15.47 -24.33
CA THR A 188 1.73 -16.30 -25.36
C THR A 188 1.19 -17.73 -25.33
N TRP A 189 0.98 -18.29 -24.14
CA TRP A 189 0.41 -19.63 -23.99
C TRP A 189 -1.06 -19.70 -24.43
N LEU A 190 -1.86 -18.68 -24.11
CA LEU A 190 -3.22 -18.56 -24.64
C LEU A 190 -3.21 -18.55 -26.18
N ASP A 191 -2.35 -17.74 -26.78
CA ASP A 191 -2.23 -17.60 -28.23
C ASP A 191 -1.77 -18.91 -28.91
N ASN A 192 -0.79 -19.61 -28.30
CA ASN A 192 -0.29 -20.91 -28.77
C ASN A 192 -1.40 -21.96 -28.85
N LEU A 193 -2.27 -21.99 -27.84
CA LEU A 193 -3.38 -22.94 -27.73
C LEU A 193 -4.67 -22.46 -28.39
N GLY A 194 -4.72 -21.21 -28.86
CA GLY A 194 -5.92 -20.59 -29.43
C GLY A 194 -7.03 -20.39 -28.39
N LEU A 195 -6.67 -20.12 -27.14
CA LEU A 195 -7.58 -19.88 -26.03
C LEU A 195 -7.88 -18.39 -25.89
N GLU A 196 -9.07 -18.06 -25.40
CA GLU A 196 -9.45 -16.69 -25.05
C GLU A 196 -9.07 -16.37 -23.60
N MET A 197 -8.93 -15.08 -23.28
CA MET A 197 -8.74 -14.60 -21.91
C MET A 197 -9.95 -15.01 -21.04
N PRO A 198 -9.76 -15.70 -19.90
CA PRO A 198 -10.87 -16.20 -19.10
C PRO A 198 -11.62 -15.05 -18.41
N THR A 199 -12.95 -15.16 -18.39
CA THR A 199 -13.87 -14.20 -17.74
C THR A 199 -14.68 -14.82 -16.60
N THR A 200 -14.68 -16.15 -16.48
CA THR A 200 -15.35 -16.92 -15.43
C THR A 200 -14.41 -17.92 -14.78
N LEU A 201 -14.72 -18.41 -13.58
CA LEU A 201 -13.94 -19.46 -12.92
C LEU A 201 -13.91 -20.77 -13.73
N ASP A 202 -14.99 -21.11 -14.42
CA ASP A 202 -15.05 -22.30 -15.27
C ASP A 202 -14.12 -22.17 -16.48
N GLU A 203 -14.08 -20.99 -17.12
CA GLU A 203 -13.15 -20.69 -18.19
C GLU A 203 -11.70 -20.71 -17.68
N LEU A 204 -11.42 -20.07 -16.54
CA LEU A 204 -10.10 -20.10 -15.92
C LEU A 204 -9.66 -21.53 -15.62
N TYR A 205 -10.53 -22.36 -15.04
CA TYR A 205 -10.26 -23.78 -14.81
C TYR A 205 -9.88 -24.50 -16.11
N ASN A 206 -10.65 -24.32 -17.18
CA ASN A 206 -10.36 -24.96 -18.47
C ASN A 206 -9.03 -24.47 -19.08
N VAL A 207 -8.71 -23.19 -18.94
CA VAL A 207 -7.41 -22.64 -19.37
C VAL A 207 -6.27 -23.27 -18.59
N LEU A 208 -6.36 -23.36 -17.26
CA LEU A 208 -5.33 -23.99 -16.43
C LEU A 208 -5.15 -25.48 -16.77
N VAL A 209 -6.25 -26.20 -17.03
CA VAL A 209 -6.20 -27.59 -17.50
C VAL A 209 -5.50 -27.68 -18.86
N ALA A 210 -5.80 -26.79 -19.80
CA ALA A 210 -5.13 -26.76 -21.10
C ALA A 210 -3.64 -26.44 -20.97
N PHE A 211 -3.27 -25.52 -20.09
CA PHE A 211 -1.86 -25.22 -19.79
C PHE A 211 -1.11 -26.44 -19.27
N ARG A 212 -1.74 -27.24 -18.41
CA ARG A 212 -1.15 -28.48 -17.88
C ARG A 212 -0.99 -29.56 -18.95
N ASP A 213 -1.96 -29.68 -19.87
CA ASP A 213 -2.12 -30.89 -20.67
C ASP A 213 -1.69 -30.75 -22.14
N GLN A 214 -1.44 -29.53 -22.64
CA GLN A 214 -1.35 -29.25 -24.08
C GLN A 214 -0.05 -28.61 -24.57
N ASP A 215 1.08 -28.75 -23.87
CA ASP A 215 2.39 -28.19 -24.28
C ASP A 215 2.27 -26.69 -24.58
N ALA A 216 1.76 -25.94 -23.60
CA ALA A 216 1.40 -24.53 -23.77
C ALA A 216 2.63 -23.65 -24.05
N ASN A 217 3.81 -24.05 -23.56
CA ASN A 217 5.07 -23.37 -23.84
C ASN A 217 5.65 -23.75 -25.22
N GLY A 218 5.15 -24.82 -25.86
CA GLY A 218 5.51 -25.26 -27.21
C GLY A 218 6.92 -25.86 -27.32
N ASN A 219 7.48 -26.37 -26.23
CA ASN A 219 8.82 -26.97 -26.20
C ASN A 219 8.83 -28.47 -26.56
N GLY A 220 7.64 -29.08 -26.68
CA GLY A 220 7.46 -30.49 -27.03
C GLY A 220 7.35 -31.44 -25.84
N ASP A 221 7.31 -30.93 -24.60
CA ASP A 221 7.10 -31.67 -23.36
C ASP A 221 5.88 -31.12 -22.60
N PRO A 222 4.67 -31.71 -22.78
CA PRO A 222 3.43 -31.23 -22.13
C PRO A 222 3.36 -31.54 -20.63
N SER A 223 4.49 -31.78 -19.97
CA SER A 223 4.53 -32.18 -18.56
C SER A 223 5.38 -31.27 -17.69
N ASP A 224 6.02 -30.25 -18.28
CA ASP A 224 6.87 -29.33 -17.56
C ASP A 224 6.17 -28.01 -17.20
N GLU A 225 5.01 -27.72 -17.77
CA GLU A 225 4.19 -26.56 -17.43
C GLU A 225 3.67 -26.58 -15.98
N ILE A 226 3.69 -25.39 -15.38
CA ILE A 226 3.06 -25.09 -14.10
C ILE A 226 1.94 -24.09 -14.39
N PRO A 227 0.67 -24.52 -14.42
CA PRO A 227 -0.44 -23.67 -14.85
C PRO A 227 -0.60 -22.41 -14.00
N LEU A 228 -0.53 -22.56 -12.67
CA LEU A 228 -0.66 -21.48 -11.71
C LEU A 228 0.28 -21.70 -10.51
N ALA A 229 1.04 -20.68 -10.14
CA ALA A 229 1.86 -20.68 -8.94
C ALA A 229 1.89 -19.30 -8.28
N GLY A 230 2.29 -19.25 -7.01
CA GLY A 230 2.50 -18.03 -6.25
C GLY A 230 3.59 -18.21 -5.21
N ASP A 231 3.69 -17.28 -4.27
CA ASP A 231 4.54 -17.43 -3.09
C ASP A 231 3.82 -16.89 -1.85
N TYR A 232 4.26 -17.35 -0.67
CA TYR A 232 3.82 -16.86 0.64
C TYR A 232 5.03 -16.50 1.50
N ALA A 233 6.17 -16.22 0.84
CA ALA A 233 7.46 -15.80 1.39
C ALA A 233 7.54 -14.32 1.75
N ASP A 234 7.62 -13.57 0.67
CA ASP A 234 8.12 -12.21 0.64
C ASP A 234 7.58 -11.42 -0.56
N GLY A 235 6.95 -12.09 -1.54
CA GLY A 235 6.29 -11.44 -2.67
C GLY A 235 5.18 -10.49 -2.26
N TRP A 236 4.96 -9.47 -3.08
CA TRP A 236 3.90 -8.48 -2.88
C TRP A 236 2.63 -8.93 -3.59
N TYR A 237 1.65 -9.40 -2.81
CA TYR A 237 0.35 -9.91 -3.27
C TYR A 237 0.41 -11.08 -4.25
N THR A 238 1.35 -12.00 -4.03
CA THR A 238 1.61 -13.21 -4.83
C THR A 238 0.90 -14.45 -4.28
N ASN A 239 -0.04 -14.28 -3.33
CA ASN A 239 -0.85 -15.36 -2.79
C ASN A 239 -1.78 -15.91 -3.88
N VAL A 240 -1.62 -17.19 -4.20
CA VAL A 240 -2.16 -17.81 -5.43
C VAL A 240 -3.67 -17.99 -5.42
N GLU A 241 -4.26 -18.14 -4.23
CA GLU A 241 -5.69 -18.31 -3.98
C GLU A 241 -6.48 -17.01 -4.07
N PHE A 242 -5.83 -15.86 -3.87
CA PHE A 242 -6.49 -14.57 -3.66
C PHE A 242 -7.48 -14.19 -4.78
N PRO A 243 -7.13 -14.24 -6.09
CA PRO A 243 -8.07 -13.93 -7.17
C PRO A 243 -9.21 -14.96 -7.28
N ILE A 244 -8.96 -16.22 -6.88
CA ILE A 244 -9.95 -17.30 -6.94
C ILE A 244 -10.97 -17.14 -5.80
N MET A 245 -10.50 -16.91 -4.57
CA MET A 245 -11.37 -16.70 -3.41
C MET A 245 -12.27 -15.48 -3.58
N ASN A 246 -11.77 -14.40 -4.20
CA ASN A 246 -12.55 -13.19 -4.49
C ASN A 246 -13.63 -13.36 -5.55
N ALA A 247 -13.64 -14.46 -6.31
CA ALA A 247 -14.76 -14.82 -7.17
C ALA A 247 -15.94 -15.45 -6.39
N PHE A 248 -15.74 -15.89 -5.15
CA PHE A 248 -16.80 -16.44 -4.29
C PHE A 248 -17.33 -15.45 -3.26
N THR A 249 -16.45 -14.73 -2.57
CA THR A 249 -16.80 -13.77 -1.52
C THR A 249 -15.73 -12.70 -1.41
N TYR A 250 -16.06 -11.55 -0.81
CA TYR A 250 -15.04 -10.58 -0.42
C TYR A 250 -14.01 -11.26 0.48
N TYR A 251 -12.78 -11.36 -0.01
CA TYR A 251 -11.68 -12.07 0.62
C TYR A 251 -10.48 -11.14 0.70
N ASN A 252 -10.24 -10.58 1.88
CA ASN A 252 -9.10 -9.71 2.18
C ASN A 252 -8.15 -10.33 3.21
N LEU A 253 -7.93 -11.64 3.08
CA LEU A 253 -7.09 -12.40 3.99
C LEU A 253 -5.76 -12.66 3.30
N ASP A 254 -4.71 -11.99 3.75
CA ASP A 254 -3.33 -12.35 3.41
C ASP A 254 -2.77 -13.21 4.55
N LEU A 255 -2.54 -14.49 4.22
CA LEU A 255 -2.11 -15.55 5.14
C LEU A 255 -0.66 -15.40 5.62
N ASP A 256 0.11 -14.47 5.06
CA ASP A 256 1.52 -14.30 5.38
C ASP A 256 1.82 -13.00 6.12
N LYS A 257 1.30 -11.86 5.65
CA LYS A 257 1.61 -10.53 6.19
C LYS A 257 0.46 -9.90 6.98
N THR A 258 -0.81 -10.30 6.77
CA THR A 258 -1.98 -9.66 7.43
C THR A 258 -2.71 -10.51 8.47
N ALA A 259 -2.22 -11.71 8.76
CA ALA A 259 -2.78 -12.50 9.85
C ALA A 259 -2.50 -11.92 11.26
N THR A 260 -1.87 -10.73 11.39
CA THR A 260 -1.62 -10.12 12.72
C THR A 260 -1.65 -8.58 12.84
N THR A 261 -1.69 -7.77 11.77
CA THR A 261 -1.59 -6.30 11.92
C THR A 261 -2.56 -5.51 11.04
N GLY A 262 -2.90 -4.30 11.50
CA GLY A 262 -3.76 -3.36 10.78
C GLY A 262 -5.27 -3.57 10.97
N SER A 263 -6.04 -2.79 10.21
CA SER A 263 -7.50 -2.74 10.23
C SER A 263 -8.16 -3.98 9.60
N THR A 264 -7.43 -4.79 8.83
CA THR A 264 -7.95 -5.92 8.04
C THR A 264 -7.60 -7.30 8.62
N ALA A 265 -7.16 -7.36 9.89
CA ALA A 265 -6.72 -8.60 10.54
C ALA A 265 -7.71 -9.75 10.33
N PHE A 266 -7.20 -10.93 9.97
CA PHE A 266 -8.01 -12.14 9.72
C PHE A 266 -9.10 -11.99 8.65
N GLY A 267 -8.85 -11.16 7.64
CA GLY A 267 -9.80 -10.92 6.56
C GLY A 267 -11.04 -10.17 7.00
N MET A 268 -10.95 -9.36 8.06
CA MET A 268 -12.05 -8.50 8.50
C MET A 268 -12.38 -7.43 7.47
N TYR A 269 -13.67 -7.14 7.33
CA TYR A 269 -14.19 -6.10 6.44
C TYR A 269 -15.53 -5.56 6.94
N VAL A 270 -15.97 -4.47 6.35
CA VAL A 270 -17.26 -3.84 6.66
C VAL A 270 -18.36 -4.45 5.78
N ASP A 271 -19.44 -4.93 6.38
CA ASP A 271 -20.64 -5.38 5.67
C ASP A 271 -21.86 -4.68 6.25
N ASN A 272 -22.37 -3.68 5.53
CA ASN A 272 -23.52 -2.85 5.95
C ASN A 272 -23.34 -2.25 7.37
N GLY A 273 -22.14 -1.74 7.65
CA GLY A 273 -21.79 -1.12 8.95
C GLY A 273 -21.55 -2.12 10.08
N GLN A 274 -21.43 -3.41 9.79
CA GLN A 274 -20.99 -4.44 10.72
C GLN A 274 -19.60 -4.93 10.34
N ILE A 275 -18.74 -5.14 11.32
CA ILE A 275 -17.44 -5.77 11.14
C ILE A 275 -17.64 -7.28 11.13
N VAL A 276 -17.19 -7.94 10.06
CA VAL A 276 -17.36 -9.38 9.85
C VAL A 276 -16.09 -10.02 9.34
N THR A 277 -15.98 -11.35 9.48
CA THR A 277 -14.97 -12.18 8.81
C THR A 277 -15.67 -13.12 7.82
N PRO A 278 -14.95 -13.62 6.78
CA PRO A 278 -15.58 -14.47 5.78
C PRO A 278 -15.69 -15.94 6.21
N PHE A 279 -15.01 -16.37 7.29
CA PHE A 279 -14.83 -17.79 7.64
C PHE A 279 -16.13 -18.60 7.83
N ALA A 280 -17.20 -17.96 8.32
CA ALA A 280 -18.48 -18.62 8.54
C ALA A 280 -19.40 -18.61 7.30
N LYS A 281 -19.01 -17.93 6.21
CA LYS A 281 -19.81 -17.85 4.98
C LYS A 281 -19.72 -19.15 4.19
N GLU A 282 -20.84 -19.56 3.60
CA GLU A 282 -20.90 -20.77 2.77
C GLU A 282 -20.08 -20.59 1.49
N GLU A 283 -20.13 -19.39 0.92
CA GLU A 283 -19.38 -19.00 -0.27
C GLU A 283 -17.87 -19.08 -0.02
N PHE A 284 -17.42 -18.77 1.20
CA PHE A 284 -16.01 -18.94 1.58
C PHE A 284 -15.63 -20.42 1.60
N LYS A 285 -16.48 -21.31 2.16
CA LYS A 285 -16.23 -22.76 2.15
C LYS A 285 -16.11 -23.29 0.72
N GLN A 286 -17.00 -22.87 -0.17
CA GLN A 286 -16.97 -23.24 -1.59
C GLN A 286 -15.68 -22.78 -2.28
N GLY A 287 -15.21 -21.57 -1.99
CA GLY A 287 -13.91 -21.09 -2.48
C GLY A 287 -12.75 -21.96 -2.01
N VAL A 288 -12.72 -22.32 -0.72
CA VAL A 288 -11.70 -23.22 -0.16
C VAL A 288 -11.73 -24.59 -0.84
N GLU A 289 -12.90 -25.18 -1.06
CA GLU A 289 -13.05 -26.45 -1.78
C GLU A 289 -12.56 -26.34 -3.23
N PHE A 290 -12.83 -25.23 -3.90
CA PHE A 290 -12.38 -25.00 -5.27
C PHE A 290 -10.86 -24.86 -5.36
N VAL A 291 -10.24 -24.10 -4.46
CA VAL A 291 -8.76 -24.00 -4.38
C VAL A 291 -8.15 -25.38 -4.09
N ALA A 292 -8.71 -26.14 -3.15
CA ALA A 292 -8.26 -27.49 -2.86
C ALA A 292 -8.34 -28.43 -4.07
N LYS A 293 -9.42 -28.34 -4.86
CA LYS A 293 -9.57 -29.06 -6.14
C LYS A 293 -8.46 -28.69 -7.12
N LEU A 294 -8.14 -27.41 -7.27
CA LEU A 294 -7.07 -26.97 -8.18
C LEU A 294 -5.69 -27.51 -7.74
N VAL A 295 -5.42 -27.58 -6.43
CA VAL A 295 -4.19 -28.18 -5.91
C VAL A 295 -4.18 -29.69 -6.14
N GLU A 296 -5.27 -30.40 -5.83
CA GLU A 296 -5.40 -31.86 -6.03
C GLU A 296 -5.18 -32.25 -7.51
N GLU A 297 -5.69 -31.45 -8.43
CA GLU A 297 -5.53 -31.67 -9.87
C GLU A 297 -4.18 -31.16 -10.44
N GLY A 298 -3.29 -30.64 -9.59
CA GLY A 298 -1.98 -30.11 -10.00
C GLY A 298 -2.05 -28.85 -10.85
N LEU A 299 -3.17 -28.12 -10.80
CA LEU A 299 -3.36 -26.84 -11.51
C LEU A 299 -2.73 -25.69 -10.72
N ILE A 300 -2.78 -25.75 -9.38
CA ILE A 300 -1.96 -24.89 -8.50
C ILE A 300 -0.73 -25.69 -8.07
N TYR A 301 0.45 -25.09 -8.25
CA TYR A 301 1.70 -25.68 -7.79
C TYR A 301 1.77 -25.74 -6.27
N GLU A 302 1.86 -26.95 -5.69
CA GLU A 302 1.92 -27.17 -4.24
C GLU A 302 3.09 -26.44 -3.58
N GLY A 303 4.22 -26.29 -4.27
CA GLY A 303 5.38 -25.55 -3.75
C GLY A 303 5.09 -24.07 -3.45
N SER A 304 4.02 -23.50 -4.04
CA SER A 304 3.58 -22.13 -3.78
C SER A 304 3.42 -21.84 -2.29
N PHE A 305 2.90 -22.80 -1.51
CA PHE A 305 2.63 -22.64 -0.07
C PHE A 305 3.89 -22.64 0.81
N THR A 306 5.08 -22.81 0.23
CA THR A 306 6.35 -22.93 0.96
C THR A 306 7.52 -22.17 0.36
N GLN A 307 7.42 -21.71 -0.89
CA GLN A 307 8.48 -21.02 -1.60
C GLN A 307 8.45 -19.50 -1.36
N ASP A 308 9.58 -18.85 -1.68
CA ASP A 308 9.76 -17.41 -1.73
C ASP A 308 9.59 -16.88 -3.17
N LEU A 309 9.61 -15.55 -3.31
CA LEU A 309 9.52 -14.88 -4.60
C LEU A 309 10.68 -15.28 -5.54
N ALA A 310 11.87 -15.56 -5.01
CA ALA A 310 13.01 -16.02 -5.80
C ALA A 310 12.72 -17.39 -6.43
N GLY A 311 12.12 -18.32 -5.69
CA GLY A 311 11.65 -19.61 -6.18
C GLY A 311 10.61 -19.45 -7.29
N LEU A 312 9.61 -18.60 -7.08
CA LEU A 312 8.59 -18.29 -8.09
C LEU A 312 9.21 -17.67 -9.36
N THR A 313 10.14 -16.73 -9.19
CA THR A 313 10.85 -16.07 -10.30
C THR A 313 11.66 -17.07 -11.11
N ASN A 314 12.35 -18.01 -10.46
CA ASN A 314 13.08 -19.08 -11.16
C ASN A 314 12.15 -19.96 -12.01
N ILE A 315 10.92 -20.23 -11.54
CA ILE A 315 9.93 -20.98 -12.32
C ILE A 315 9.52 -20.17 -13.56
N CYS A 316 9.23 -18.87 -13.38
CA CYS A 316 8.87 -17.98 -14.49
C CYS A 316 9.99 -17.87 -15.54
N GLU A 317 11.22 -17.57 -15.11
CA GLU A 317 12.38 -17.39 -15.99
C GLU A 317 12.79 -18.69 -16.71
N SER A 318 12.40 -19.85 -16.18
CA SER A 318 12.55 -21.13 -16.87
C SER A 318 11.54 -21.36 -18.01
N GLY A 319 10.59 -20.43 -18.21
CA GLY A 319 9.54 -20.52 -19.23
C GLY A 319 8.42 -21.49 -18.88
N ARG A 320 8.24 -21.82 -17.59
CA ARG A 320 7.32 -22.87 -17.12
C ARG A 320 6.07 -22.36 -16.40
N LEU A 321 5.93 -21.05 -16.19
CA LEU A 321 4.83 -20.47 -15.41
C LEU A 321 3.68 -19.99 -16.31
N GLY A 322 2.48 -20.53 -16.12
CA GLY A 322 1.29 -20.15 -16.88
C GLY A 322 0.56 -18.90 -16.34
N ALA A 323 0.42 -18.78 -15.03
CA ALA A 323 -0.28 -17.68 -14.37
C ALA A 323 0.22 -17.47 -12.94
N SER A 324 0.09 -16.25 -12.43
CA SER A 324 0.39 -15.92 -11.04
C SER A 324 -0.31 -14.64 -10.59
N SER A 325 -0.51 -14.47 -9.29
CA SER A 325 -0.91 -13.20 -8.69
C SER A 325 0.31 -12.32 -8.39
N GLY A 326 0.09 -11.02 -8.29
CA GLY A 326 1.13 -10.08 -7.90
C GLY A 326 0.71 -8.63 -8.05
N GLY A 327 1.25 -7.75 -7.20
CA GLY A 327 1.10 -6.30 -7.31
C GLY A 327 1.41 -5.75 -8.71
N TYR A 328 2.42 -6.36 -9.32
CA TYR A 328 2.80 -6.30 -10.72
C TYR A 328 3.35 -7.67 -11.14
N ILE A 329 3.96 -7.81 -12.31
CA ILE A 329 4.63 -9.05 -12.75
C ILE A 329 6.00 -9.17 -12.04
N LEU A 330 6.01 -9.14 -10.71
CA LEU A 330 7.22 -9.15 -9.87
C LEU A 330 7.97 -10.49 -9.88
N PHE A 331 7.27 -11.55 -10.30
CA PHE A 331 7.81 -12.89 -10.47
C PHE A 331 8.61 -13.06 -11.77
N ALA A 332 8.93 -11.97 -12.47
CA ALA A 332 9.77 -11.98 -13.66
C ALA A 332 10.70 -10.76 -13.66
N SER A 333 11.83 -10.87 -14.35
CA SER A 333 12.76 -9.76 -14.54
C SER A 333 12.07 -8.62 -15.31
N LEU A 334 11.94 -7.46 -14.67
CA LEU A 334 11.27 -6.30 -15.24
C LEU A 334 11.82 -5.95 -16.63
N GLY A 335 10.94 -5.88 -17.63
CA GLY A 335 11.32 -5.61 -19.02
C GLY A 335 11.93 -6.79 -19.79
N GLY A 336 12.18 -7.93 -19.14
CA GLY A 336 12.71 -9.15 -19.71
C GLY A 336 11.75 -9.88 -20.65
N GLU A 337 12.23 -10.95 -21.29
CA GLU A 337 11.43 -11.73 -22.24
C GLU A 337 10.23 -12.40 -21.58
N ALA A 338 10.41 -13.06 -20.44
CA ALA A 338 9.32 -13.71 -19.70
C ALA A 338 8.27 -12.68 -19.24
N TYR A 339 8.70 -11.54 -18.69
CA TYR A 339 7.83 -10.45 -18.24
C TYR A 339 6.83 -10.01 -19.32
N ARG A 340 7.29 -9.91 -20.57
CA ARG A 340 6.49 -9.45 -21.72
C ARG A 340 5.43 -10.45 -22.18
N GLN A 341 5.47 -11.69 -21.69
CA GLN A 341 4.51 -12.71 -22.07
C GLN A 341 3.20 -12.61 -21.26
N TYR A 342 3.17 -11.84 -20.17
CA TYR A 342 2.02 -11.79 -19.27
C TYR A 342 1.08 -10.62 -19.58
N ALA A 343 -0.22 -10.87 -19.41
CA ALA A 343 -1.27 -9.87 -19.50
C ALA A 343 -2.14 -9.90 -18.22
N PRO A 344 -2.72 -8.77 -17.80
CA PRO A 344 -3.60 -8.74 -16.65
C PRO A 344 -4.92 -9.46 -16.98
N VAL A 345 -5.41 -10.24 -16.03
CA VAL A 345 -6.71 -10.91 -16.07
C VAL A 345 -7.68 -10.07 -15.24
N MET A 346 -8.84 -9.73 -15.78
CA MET A 346 -9.90 -9.07 -15.00
C MET A 346 -10.47 -10.02 -13.94
N PRO A 347 -11.00 -9.53 -12.80
CA PRO A 347 -11.63 -10.38 -11.80
C PRO A 347 -12.67 -11.31 -12.44
N VAL A 348 -12.45 -12.62 -12.38
CA VAL A 348 -13.31 -13.61 -13.03
C VAL A 348 -14.60 -13.81 -12.25
N ALA A 349 -15.70 -14.08 -12.95
CA ALA A 349 -16.98 -14.34 -12.33
C ALA A 349 -17.02 -15.72 -11.68
N GLY A 350 -17.47 -15.77 -10.41
CA GLY A 350 -17.78 -17.00 -9.71
C GLY A 350 -19.10 -17.64 -10.16
N PRO A 351 -19.52 -18.75 -9.51
CA PRO A 351 -20.68 -19.53 -9.93
C PRO A 351 -22.00 -18.74 -9.99
N ASP A 352 -22.16 -17.77 -9.08
CA ASP A 352 -23.36 -16.92 -8.98
C ASP A 352 -23.19 -15.58 -9.73
N GLY A 353 -22.12 -15.42 -10.50
CA GLY A 353 -21.77 -14.16 -11.17
C GLY A 353 -21.12 -13.12 -10.26
N TYR A 354 -20.80 -13.47 -9.01
CA TYR A 354 -20.06 -12.60 -8.11
C TYR A 354 -18.65 -12.33 -8.64
N GLN A 355 -18.24 -11.08 -8.60
CA GLN A 355 -16.92 -10.60 -9.00
C GLN A 355 -16.49 -9.54 -8.00
N ASN A 356 -15.25 -9.62 -7.53
CA ASN A 356 -14.69 -8.63 -6.62
C ASN A 356 -13.18 -8.51 -6.82
N ILE A 357 -12.67 -7.33 -6.53
CA ILE A 357 -11.29 -7.15 -6.13
C ILE A 357 -11.25 -6.25 -4.90
N VAL A 358 -10.40 -6.63 -3.95
CA VAL A 358 -10.19 -5.84 -2.74
C VAL A 358 -9.58 -4.48 -3.10
N SER A 359 -10.14 -3.43 -2.53
CA SER A 359 -9.60 -2.08 -2.61
C SER A 359 -9.10 -1.59 -1.26
N TYR A 360 -8.13 -0.66 -1.32
CA TYR A 360 -7.53 0.01 -0.17
C TYR A 360 -7.64 1.53 -0.34
N PRO A 361 -8.84 2.10 -0.12
CA PRO A 361 -9.10 3.53 -0.38
C PRO A 361 -8.51 4.46 0.69
N TYR A 362 -8.03 3.93 1.82
CA TYR A 362 -7.55 4.72 2.96
C TYR A 362 -6.02 4.81 3.06
N ASP A 363 -5.28 4.16 2.16
CA ASP A 363 -3.82 4.02 2.25
C ASP A 363 -3.06 5.23 1.67
N ALA A 364 -3.78 6.21 1.11
CA ALA A 364 -3.17 7.40 0.51
C ALA A 364 -2.49 8.31 1.53
N VAL A 365 -3.00 8.33 2.77
CA VAL A 365 -2.44 9.08 3.89
C VAL A 365 -2.38 8.17 5.10
N GLY A 366 -1.21 8.02 5.72
CA GLY A 366 -1.06 7.17 6.89
C GLY A 366 0.36 7.05 7.38
N GLY A 367 0.60 6.11 8.29
CA GLY A 367 1.90 5.88 8.89
C GLY A 367 2.26 6.89 9.98
N ASN A 368 3.37 6.59 10.67
CA ASN A 368 3.89 7.38 11.79
C ASN A 368 5.36 7.72 11.50
N VAL A 369 5.59 8.58 10.51
CA VAL A 369 6.90 8.71 9.85
C VAL A 369 7.78 9.77 10.50
N PHE A 370 7.21 10.67 11.30
CA PHE A 370 7.96 11.72 11.99
C PHE A 370 7.42 11.98 13.40
N THR A 371 8.27 11.85 14.42
CA THR A 371 7.95 12.25 15.81
C THR A 371 9.06 13.11 16.40
N ILE A 372 8.70 13.93 17.41
CA ILE A 372 9.62 14.79 18.14
C ILE A 372 9.64 14.34 19.60
N SER A 373 10.83 14.17 20.17
CA SER A 373 10.99 13.81 21.58
C SER A 373 10.51 14.91 22.51
N PHE A 374 9.84 14.55 23.61
CA PHE A 374 9.26 15.50 24.55
C PHE A 374 10.28 16.45 25.20
N ASP A 375 11.54 16.04 25.28
CA ASP A 375 12.63 16.70 26.00
C ASP A 375 13.58 17.49 25.09
N THR A 376 13.30 17.61 23.79
CA THR A 376 14.11 18.45 22.91
C THR A 376 14.12 19.91 23.38
N GLU A 377 15.29 20.56 23.28
CA GLU A 377 15.42 21.99 23.55
C GLU A 377 14.92 22.86 22.37
N TYR A 378 14.62 22.24 21.22
CA TYR A 378 14.31 22.92 19.95
C TYR A 378 12.97 22.45 19.32
N PRO A 379 11.83 22.53 20.04
CA PRO A 379 10.56 21.96 19.58
C PRO A 379 10.04 22.64 18.30
N VAL A 380 10.23 23.95 18.15
CA VAL A 380 9.76 24.71 16.99
C VAL A 380 10.58 24.37 15.76
N GLU A 381 11.89 24.27 15.91
CA GLU A 381 12.82 23.97 14.82
C GLU A 381 12.64 22.53 14.32
N CYS A 382 12.50 21.58 15.25
CA CYS A 382 12.18 20.19 14.91
C CYS A 382 10.86 20.13 14.11
N PHE A 383 9.80 20.79 14.61
CA PHE A 383 8.52 20.79 13.91
C PHE A 383 8.59 21.42 12.52
N LYS A 384 9.30 22.55 12.37
CA LYS A 384 9.47 23.20 11.06
C LYS A 384 10.23 22.32 10.06
N ILE A 385 11.17 21.50 10.51
CA ILE A 385 11.81 20.48 9.66
C ILE A 385 10.78 19.43 9.22
N GLY A 386 9.95 18.94 10.16
CA GLY A 386 8.85 18.02 9.87
C GLY A 386 7.85 18.57 8.85
N ASP A 387 7.45 19.85 9.00
CA ASP A 387 6.56 20.54 8.07
C ASP A 387 7.22 20.74 6.69
N LEU A 388 8.51 21.08 6.64
CA LEU A 388 9.27 21.28 5.39
C LEU A 388 9.28 20.04 4.49
N PHE A 389 9.18 18.83 5.06
CA PHE A 389 9.14 17.58 4.29
C PHE A 389 8.02 17.52 3.25
N TYR A 390 6.89 18.17 3.53
CA TYR A 390 5.75 18.23 2.61
C TYR A 390 5.86 19.32 1.53
N SER A 391 6.94 20.10 1.53
CA SER A 391 7.26 21.02 0.43
C SER A 391 7.50 20.26 -0.86
N TYR A 392 7.25 20.90 -2.02
CA TYR A 392 7.53 20.28 -3.30
C TYR A 392 9.01 19.98 -3.45
N ALA A 393 9.84 20.97 -3.11
CA ALA A 393 11.28 20.88 -3.22
C ALA A 393 11.82 19.72 -2.37
N SER A 394 11.32 19.56 -1.13
CA SER A 394 11.68 18.42 -0.29
C SER A 394 11.15 17.10 -0.85
N THR A 395 9.86 17.02 -1.22
CA THR A 395 9.25 15.80 -1.76
C THR A 395 9.96 15.29 -3.02
N MET A 396 10.32 16.18 -3.96
CA MET A 396 11.08 15.79 -5.15
C MET A 396 12.51 15.36 -4.82
N ARG A 397 13.19 16.08 -3.92
CA ARG A 397 14.60 15.79 -3.60
C ARG A 397 14.78 14.56 -2.73
N SER A 398 13.86 14.32 -1.78
CA SER A 398 13.89 13.13 -0.93
C SER A 398 13.64 11.86 -1.73
N TYR A 399 12.81 11.94 -2.78
CA TYR A 399 12.41 10.78 -3.57
C TYR A 399 13.22 10.58 -4.87
N TYR A 400 13.44 11.64 -5.66
CA TYR A 400 14.11 11.57 -6.97
C TYR A 400 15.53 12.15 -6.98
N GLY A 401 15.87 13.06 -6.07
CA GLY A 401 17.22 13.63 -5.97
C GLY A 401 17.35 15.05 -6.52
N VAL A 402 18.52 15.36 -7.08
CA VAL A 402 18.93 16.73 -7.40
C VAL A 402 18.33 17.17 -8.73
N TYR A 403 17.69 18.34 -8.73
CA TYR A 403 17.19 18.98 -9.94
C TYR A 403 18.33 19.30 -10.91
N GLY A 404 18.11 19.03 -12.20
CA GLY A 404 19.10 19.14 -13.26
C GLY A 404 20.01 17.92 -13.40
N GLU A 405 20.00 17.00 -12.44
CA GLU A 405 20.80 15.77 -12.46
C GLU A 405 19.94 14.50 -12.58
N GLN A 406 19.01 14.30 -11.64
CA GLN A 406 18.11 13.14 -11.66
C GLN A 406 16.73 13.46 -12.23
N TRP A 407 16.30 14.71 -12.14
CA TRP A 407 15.02 15.17 -12.69
C TRP A 407 15.08 16.64 -13.11
N THR A 408 14.16 17.07 -13.97
CA THR A 408 14.00 18.46 -14.39
C THR A 408 12.52 18.78 -14.65
N ASP A 409 12.22 20.00 -15.07
CA ASP A 409 10.85 20.40 -15.41
C ASP A 409 10.31 19.54 -16.56
N ALA A 410 8.99 19.36 -16.55
CA ALA A 410 8.31 18.70 -17.66
C ALA A 410 8.55 19.43 -18.99
N GLU A 411 8.68 18.66 -20.07
CA GLU A 411 8.71 19.20 -21.42
C GLU A 411 7.29 19.54 -21.89
N GLU A 412 7.13 20.67 -22.58
CA GLU A 412 5.83 21.10 -23.09
C GLU A 412 5.21 20.05 -24.02
N GLY A 413 3.98 19.64 -23.71
CA GLY A 413 3.22 18.66 -24.50
C GLY A 413 3.52 17.19 -24.19
N VAL A 414 4.41 16.90 -23.22
CA VAL A 414 4.56 15.55 -22.67
C VAL A 414 3.41 15.28 -21.71
N MET A 415 2.77 14.12 -21.87
CA MET A 415 1.66 13.67 -21.02
C MET A 415 2.21 12.82 -19.89
N GLY A 416 1.60 12.89 -18.72
CA GLY A 416 1.80 11.98 -17.61
C GLY A 416 0.94 10.72 -17.74
N ILE A 417 1.10 9.81 -16.79
CA ILE A 417 0.38 8.52 -16.70
C ILE A 417 -1.15 8.69 -16.76
N SER A 418 -1.71 9.72 -16.10
CA SER A 418 -3.17 9.96 -16.13
C SER A 418 -3.70 10.38 -17.50
N GLY A 419 -2.82 10.82 -18.40
CA GLY A 419 -3.19 11.50 -19.64
C GLY A 419 -3.40 13.01 -19.46
N ASP A 420 -3.01 13.60 -18.33
CA ASP A 420 -2.82 15.05 -18.14
C ASP A 420 -1.36 15.44 -18.45
N PRO A 421 -0.98 16.73 -18.57
CA PRO A 421 0.43 17.10 -18.75
C PRO A 421 1.32 16.53 -17.64
N SER A 422 2.50 16.02 -18.00
CA SER A 422 3.48 15.56 -17.01
C SER A 422 3.92 16.72 -16.11
N MET A 423 4.23 16.44 -14.85
CA MET A 423 4.68 17.46 -13.90
C MET A 423 6.20 17.66 -13.88
N TYR A 424 6.95 16.61 -14.19
CA TYR A 424 8.42 16.62 -14.20
C TYR A 424 8.92 15.66 -15.28
N LYS A 425 10.22 15.71 -15.53
CA LYS A 425 10.95 14.76 -16.36
C LYS A 425 12.00 14.05 -15.53
N LEU A 426 11.99 12.72 -15.55
CA LEU A 426 13.07 11.91 -14.98
C LEU A 426 14.23 11.85 -15.97
N LEU A 427 15.45 12.12 -15.48
CA LEU A 427 16.71 11.98 -16.20
C LEU A 427 17.41 10.67 -15.86
N VAL A 428 17.13 10.15 -14.66
CA VAL A 428 17.60 8.86 -14.17
C VAL A 428 16.36 8.06 -13.72
N PRO A 429 16.21 6.79 -14.14
CA PRO A 429 15.13 5.93 -13.64
C PRO A 429 15.19 5.79 -12.12
N TRP A 430 14.03 5.79 -11.47
CA TRP A 430 13.96 5.57 -10.03
C TRP A 430 14.40 4.14 -9.68
N GLN A 431 15.16 4.00 -8.59
CA GLN A 431 15.71 2.73 -8.14
C GLN A 431 15.97 2.75 -6.63
N GLU A 432 15.82 1.60 -5.97
CA GLU A 432 16.09 1.41 -4.54
C GLU A 432 16.98 0.18 -4.25
N SER A 433 17.54 -0.44 -5.28
CA SER A 433 18.33 -1.68 -5.15
C SER A 433 19.83 -1.43 -5.03
N GLU A 434 20.32 -0.35 -5.64
CA GLU A 434 21.72 0.02 -5.67
C GLU A 434 22.01 1.20 -4.74
N PRO A 435 23.15 1.21 -4.04
CA PRO A 435 23.57 2.33 -3.21
C PRO A 435 23.63 3.65 -3.97
N GLN A 436 23.13 4.71 -3.33
CA GLN A 436 23.12 6.08 -3.83
C GLN A 436 23.28 7.12 -2.71
N SER A 437 23.62 8.34 -3.10
CA SER A 437 23.87 9.47 -2.20
C SER A 437 23.12 10.76 -2.58
N TYR A 438 22.15 10.71 -3.50
CA TYR A 438 21.42 11.91 -3.96
C TYR A 438 20.03 12.08 -3.33
N CYS A 439 19.38 11.00 -2.90
CA CYS A 439 18.11 11.06 -2.19
C CYS A 439 18.06 10.07 -1.01
N VAL A 440 17.01 10.15 -0.20
CA VAL A 440 16.77 9.26 0.96
C VAL A 440 15.54 8.38 0.75
N LEU A 441 15.14 8.18 -0.52
CA LEU A 441 14.02 7.34 -0.93
C LEU A 441 12.72 7.71 -0.21
N GLN A 442 12.15 6.81 0.58
CA GLN A 442 10.89 6.96 1.30
C GLN A 442 11.11 7.07 2.82
N MET A 443 12.32 7.49 3.24
CA MET A 443 12.72 7.48 4.66
C MET A 443 12.33 8.75 5.44
N VAL A 444 11.63 9.67 4.80
CA VAL A 444 11.07 10.89 5.40
C VAL A 444 9.62 11.07 4.94
N PRO A 445 8.79 11.81 5.69
CA PRO A 445 7.47 12.21 5.20
C PRO A 445 7.57 12.86 3.82
N SER A 446 6.54 12.69 3.00
CA SER A 446 6.47 13.29 1.67
C SER A 446 5.03 13.61 1.31
N PHE A 447 4.82 14.57 0.38
CA PHE A 447 3.50 14.98 -0.08
C PHE A 447 3.20 14.50 -1.50
N ARG A 448 3.24 13.18 -1.72
CA ARG A 448 3.08 12.55 -3.04
C ARG A 448 1.60 12.34 -3.39
N THR A 449 0.94 13.43 -3.76
CA THR A 449 -0.47 13.42 -4.19
C THR A 449 -0.72 12.59 -5.46
N GLY A 450 -1.99 12.29 -5.79
CA GLY A 450 -2.33 11.57 -7.01
C GLY A 450 -1.87 12.29 -8.27
N GLY A 451 -1.97 13.63 -8.29
CA GLY A 451 -1.41 14.46 -9.37
C GLY A 451 0.11 14.32 -9.47
N PHE A 452 0.81 14.19 -8.34
CA PHE A 452 2.25 13.94 -8.33
C PHE A 452 2.64 12.57 -8.87
N ARG A 453 1.99 11.52 -8.39
CA ARG A 453 2.29 10.13 -8.78
C ARG A 453 1.91 9.88 -10.24
N LEU A 454 0.75 10.39 -10.67
CA LEU A 454 0.28 10.22 -12.04
C LEU A 454 0.83 11.25 -13.03
N GLY A 455 1.51 12.28 -12.51
CA GLY A 455 2.22 13.31 -13.29
C GLY A 455 3.57 12.85 -13.83
N GLU A 456 4.02 11.63 -13.50
CA GLU A 456 5.21 11.02 -14.09
C GLU A 456 5.04 10.86 -15.61
N PRO A 457 6.05 11.20 -16.44
CA PRO A 457 5.90 11.26 -17.89
C PRO A 457 5.64 9.88 -18.51
N SER A 458 4.62 9.80 -19.38
CA SER A 458 4.25 8.62 -20.15
C SER A 458 4.17 8.98 -21.63
N ALA A 459 5.26 8.71 -22.37
CA ALA A 459 5.39 9.12 -23.76
C ALA A 459 4.43 8.34 -24.69
N PRO A 460 3.88 8.97 -25.76
CA PRO A 460 3.18 8.24 -26.80
C PRO A 460 4.08 7.17 -27.44
N GLY A 461 3.65 5.90 -27.38
CA GLY A 461 4.43 4.76 -27.88
C GLY A 461 5.45 4.20 -26.88
N LEU A 462 5.41 4.63 -25.62
CA LEU A 462 6.12 3.97 -24.52
C LEU A 462 5.79 2.48 -24.51
N ASP A 463 6.83 1.67 -24.43
CA ASP A 463 6.70 0.26 -24.20
C ASP A 463 6.30 0.04 -22.74
N ILE A 464 5.00 -0.17 -22.52
CA ILE A 464 4.40 -0.34 -21.18
C ILE A 464 4.94 -1.58 -20.44
N TYR A 465 5.63 -2.49 -21.15
CA TYR A 465 6.27 -3.65 -20.54
C TYR A 465 7.76 -3.46 -20.25
N SER A 466 8.34 -2.30 -20.53
CA SER A 466 9.69 -1.93 -20.09
C SER A 466 9.68 -1.44 -18.62
N GLY A 467 10.86 -1.25 -18.03
CA GLY A 467 10.98 -0.64 -16.69
C GLY A 467 10.31 0.73 -16.60
N ASP A 468 10.56 1.60 -17.59
CA ASP A 468 9.96 2.94 -17.70
C ASP A 468 8.43 2.89 -17.93
N GLY A 469 7.91 1.74 -18.37
CA GLY A 469 6.50 1.52 -18.67
C GLY A 469 5.65 1.01 -17.52
N LEU A 470 6.28 0.55 -16.44
CA LEU A 470 5.65 -0.18 -15.34
C LEU A 470 4.46 0.57 -14.74
N GLU A 471 4.66 1.82 -14.32
CA GLU A 471 3.61 2.61 -13.67
C GLU A 471 2.43 2.90 -14.63
N THR A 472 2.71 3.02 -15.94
CA THR A 472 1.65 3.16 -16.95
C THR A 472 0.84 1.87 -17.11
N LEU A 473 1.49 0.71 -17.17
CA LEU A 473 0.82 -0.60 -17.22
C LEU A 473 -0.07 -0.81 -15.99
N LEU A 474 0.45 -0.52 -14.80
CA LEU A 474 -0.27 -0.67 -13.55
C LEU A 474 -1.45 0.28 -13.42
N TYR A 475 -1.29 1.53 -13.85
CA TYR A 475 -2.40 2.49 -13.91
C TYR A 475 -3.53 1.99 -14.83
N GLN A 476 -3.19 1.52 -16.03
CA GLN A 476 -4.18 1.01 -17.00
C GLN A 476 -4.94 -0.20 -16.44
N ALA A 477 -4.22 -1.19 -15.89
CA ALA A 477 -4.84 -2.36 -15.26
C ALA A 477 -5.75 -1.97 -14.09
N THR A 478 -5.26 -1.11 -13.18
CA THR A 478 -6.07 -0.69 -12.02
C THR A 478 -7.30 0.13 -12.44
N LYS A 479 -7.21 0.94 -13.50
CA LYS A 479 -8.36 1.69 -14.03
C LYS A 479 -9.51 0.78 -14.46
N GLU A 480 -9.20 -0.37 -15.05
CA GLU A 480 -10.21 -1.38 -15.41
C GLU A 480 -10.74 -2.11 -14.17
N TYR A 481 -9.86 -2.41 -13.22
CA TYR A 481 -10.21 -3.10 -11.97
C TYR A 481 -11.18 -2.31 -11.08
N LYS A 482 -11.16 -0.97 -11.12
CA LYS A 482 -12.03 -0.12 -10.29
C LYS A 482 -13.53 -0.38 -10.49
N ALA A 483 -13.95 -0.97 -11.61
CA ALA A 483 -15.34 -1.37 -11.80
C ALA A 483 -15.79 -2.52 -10.89
N PHE A 484 -14.82 -3.25 -10.29
CA PHE A 484 -15.04 -4.45 -9.48
C PHE A 484 -14.69 -4.25 -8.00
N THR A 485 -14.33 -3.04 -7.59
CA THR A 485 -14.02 -2.70 -6.19
C THR A 485 -15.27 -2.24 -5.44
N ASP A 486 -15.35 -2.54 -4.15
CA ASP A 486 -16.37 -2.01 -3.24
C ASP A 486 -15.69 -1.36 -2.02
N ASP A 487 -15.39 -0.06 -2.14
CA ASP A 487 -14.73 0.73 -1.09
C ASP A 487 -15.53 0.77 0.22
N ALA A 488 -16.85 0.53 0.19
CA ALA A 488 -17.66 0.46 1.39
C ALA A 488 -17.39 -0.80 2.24
N LYS A 489 -16.71 -1.80 1.65
CA LYS A 489 -16.25 -3.00 2.37
C LYS A 489 -14.87 -2.82 2.99
N ALA A 490 -14.06 -1.89 2.47
CA ALA A 490 -12.74 -1.64 3.03
C ALA A 490 -12.84 -1.18 4.48
N MET A 491 -11.96 -1.72 5.35
CA MET A 491 -11.91 -1.28 6.74
C MET A 491 -11.29 0.11 6.80
N PRO A 492 -11.97 1.12 7.37
CA PRO A 492 -11.31 2.40 7.62
C PRO A 492 -10.24 2.24 8.70
N PRO A 493 -9.30 3.19 8.81
CA PRO A 493 -8.36 3.22 9.92
C PRO A 493 -9.09 3.24 11.27
N LEU A 494 -8.62 2.46 12.23
CA LEU A 494 -9.23 2.33 13.55
C LEU A 494 -8.16 2.56 14.62
N THR A 495 -8.41 3.53 15.50
CA THR A 495 -7.58 3.76 16.69
C THR A 495 -8.08 2.91 17.86
N PHE A 496 -7.15 2.37 18.63
CA PHE A 496 -7.43 1.54 19.81
C PHE A 496 -6.58 2.02 20.99
N SER A 497 -7.08 1.87 22.21
CA SER A 497 -6.28 2.13 23.41
C SER A 497 -5.17 1.10 23.59
N ASP A 498 -4.11 1.40 24.36
CA ASP A 498 -3.04 0.45 24.68
C ASP A 498 -3.57 -0.82 25.36
N ALA A 499 -4.59 -0.69 26.22
CA ALA A 499 -5.24 -1.84 26.86
C ALA A 499 -5.95 -2.75 25.84
N GLU A 500 -6.68 -2.18 24.90
CA GLU A 500 -7.32 -2.94 23.81
C GLU A 500 -6.28 -3.55 22.88
N ASN A 501 -5.25 -2.80 22.50
CA ASN A 501 -4.12 -3.29 21.70
C ASN A 501 -3.44 -4.49 22.36
N SER A 502 -3.20 -4.41 23.68
CA SER A 502 -2.60 -5.50 24.47
C SER A 502 -3.47 -6.76 24.49
N GLU A 503 -4.78 -6.62 24.68
CA GLU A 503 -5.71 -7.77 24.69
C GLU A 503 -5.84 -8.38 23.29
N MET A 504 -6.04 -7.54 22.27
CA MET A 504 -6.12 -7.97 20.88
C MET A 504 -4.84 -8.68 20.43
N ALA A 505 -3.65 -8.22 20.87
CA ALA A 505 -2.38 -8.86 20.52
C ALA A 505 -2.32 -10.31 21.00
N VAL A 506 -2.85 -10.61 22.20
CA VAL A 506 -2.93 -11.98 22.72
C VAL A 506 -3.87 -12.84 21.87
N ILE A 507 -5.06 -12.32 21.52
CA ILE A 507 -6.02 -13.06 20.70
C ILE A 507 -5.44 -13.29 19.28
N LYS A 508 -4.86 -12.26 18.66
CA LYS A 508 -4.21 -12.34 17.36
C LYS A 508 -3.11 -13.41 17.35
N ALA A 509 -2.28 -13.46 18.39
CA ALA A 509 -1.21 -14.47 18.52
C ALA A 509 -1.74 -15.90 18.66
N ASN A 510 -2.94 -16.10 19.22
CA ASN A 510 -3.58 -17.42 19.27
C ASN A 510 -4.16 -17.82 17.91
N LEU A 511 -4.80 -16.88 17.22
CA LEU A 511 -5.51 -17.12 15.96
C LEU A 511 -4.58 -17.33 14.76
N VAL A 512 -3.47 -16.58 14.67
CA VAL A 512 -2.59 -16.53 13.49
C VAL A 512 -2.21 -17.91 12.95
N ASN A 513 -1.72 -18.79 13.82
CA ASN A 513 -1.25 -20.11 13.40
C ASN A 513 -2.42 -21.02 13.03
N THR A 514 -3.51 -21.01 13.82
CA THR A 514 -4.69 -21.83 13.52
C THR A 514 -5.35 -21.42 12.20
N VAL A 515 -5.37 -20.12 11.86
CA VAL A 515 -5.85 -19.65 10.56
C VAL A 515 -4.91 -20.07 9.44
N LYS A 516 -3.61 -19.74 9.53
CA LYS A 516 -2.64 -20.03 8.46
C LYS A 516 -2.51 -21.54 8.19
N GLU A 517 -2.22 -22.33 9.22
CA GLU A 517 -2.06 -23.78 9.11
C GLU A 517 -3.38 -24.46 8.71
N GLY A 518 -4.52 -23.97 9.23
CA GLY A 518 -5.83 -24.49 8.87
C GLY A 518 -6.15 -24.31 7.39
N MET A 519 -6.00 -23.08 6.88
CA MET A 519 -6.25 -22.77 5.47
C MET A 519 -5.33 -23.56 4.54
N PHE A 520 -4.03 -23.63 4.84
CA PHE A 520 -3.09 -24.45 4.06
C PHE A 520 -3.43 -25.94 4.12
N ALA A 521 -3.85 -26.45 5.28
CA ALA A 521 -4.27 -27.83 5.42
C ALA A 521 -5.52 -28.16 4.58
N PHE A 522 -6.45 -27.22 4.43
CA PHE A 522 -7.58 -27.39 3.51
C PHE A 522 -7.13 -27.33 2.04
N PHE A 523 -6.28 -26.37 1.68
CA PHE A 523 -5.80 -26.22 0.30
C PHE A 523 -4.99 -27.43 -0.19
N ASN A 524 -4.13 -28.00 0.66
CA ASN A 524 -3.34 -29.18 0.31
C ASN A 524 -4.07 -30.53 0.55
N GLY A 525 -5.32 -30.49 0.99
CA GLY A 525 -6.15 -31.68 1.20
C GLY A 525 -5.78 -32.54 2.42
N THR A 526 -4.86 -32.09 3.29
CA THR A 526 -4.60 -32.78 4.58
C THR A 526 -5.78 -32.66 5.55
N LYS A 527 -6.61 -31.63 5.39
CA LYS A 527 -7.95 -31.48 5.95
C LYS A 527 -8.97 -31.33 4.82
N THR A 528 -10.20 -31.72 5.09
CA THR A 528 -11.32 -31.60 4.14
C THR A 528 -12.42 -30.71 4.71
N VAL A 529 -13.03 -29.89 3.85
CA VAL A 529 -14.11 -29.00 4.30
C VAL A 529 -15.27 -29.80 4.92
N ALA A 530 -15.62 -30.93 4.31
CA ALA A 530 -16.71 -31.80 4.76
C ALA A 530 -16.52 -32.38 6.18
N ASN A 531 -15.28 -32.63 6.63
CA ASN A 531 -15.04 -33.33 7.91
C ASN A 531 -14.41 -32.44 8.98
N ASP A 532 -13.61 -31.44 8.59
CA ASP A 532 -12.71 -30.74 9.51
C ASP A 532 -13.05 -29.25 9.68
N TYR A 533 -13.84 -28.66 8.78
CA TYR A 533 -14.08 -27.21 8.75
C TYR A 533 -14.86 -26.69 9.96
N ASP A 534 -15.94 -27.37 10.34
CA ASP A 534 -16.76 -26.92 11.47
C ASP A 534 -15.99 -27.00 12.81
N ALA A 535 -15.09 -27.99 12.94
CA ALA A 535 -14.21 -28.11 14.10
C ALA A 535 -13.15 -26.99 14.11
N TRP A 536 -12.55 -26.68 12.96
CA TRP A 536 -11.62 -25.57 12.80
C TRP A 536 -12.28 -24.22 13.12
N LEU A 537 -13.48 -23.96 12.62
CA LEU A 537 -14.23 -22.73 12.93
C LEU A 537 -14.54 -22.62 14.43
N ALA A 538 -14.93 -23.73 15.08
CA ALA A 538 -15.15 -23.76 16.53
C ALA A 538 -13.86 -23.52 17.34
N GLU A 539 -12.71 -23.93 16.81
CA GLU A 539 -11.40 -23.65 17.41
C GLU A 539 -11.09 -22.15 17.35
N LEU A 540 -11.33 -21.48 16.21
CA LEU A 540 -11.17 -20.02 16.09
C LEU A 540 -12.04 -19.26 17.09
N GLU A 541 -13.28 -19.68 17.29
CA GLU A 541 -14.17 -19.07 18.29
C GLU A 541 -13.64 -19.27 19.72
N THR A 542 -13.11 -20.46 20.04
CA THR A 542 -12.50 -20.74 21.34
C THR A 542 -11.24 -19.90 21.58
N GLN A 543 -10.53 -19.53 20.51
CA GLN A 543 -9.36 -18.65 20.55
C GLN A 543 -9.71 -17.15 20.58
N GLY A 544 -11.00 -16.80 20.51
CA GLY A 544 -11.50 -15.44 20.72
C GLY A 544 -11.78 -14.65 19.45
N LEU A 545 -12.02 -15.30 18.30
CA LEU A 545 -12.39 -14.63 17.05
C LEU A 545 -13.54 -13.63 17.23
N SER A 546 -14.66 -14.04 17.85
CA SER A 546 -15.79 -13.14 18.13
C SER A 546 -15.42 -11.96 19.05
N THR A 547 -14.56 -12.18 20.05
CA THR A 547 -14.09 -11.11 20.94
C THR A 547 -13.29 -10.08 20.16
N LEU A 548 -12.39 -10.54 19.28
CA LEU A 548 -11.61 -9.67 18.41
C LEU A 548 -12.51 -8.83 17.50
N VAL A 549 -13.47 -9.46 16.80
CA VAL A 549 -14.46 -8.75 15.98
C VAL A 549 -15.21 -7.69 16.80
N GLY A 550 -15.53 -7.99 18.06
CA GLY A 550 -16.15 -7.05 18.99
C GLY A 550 -15.31 -5.79 19.25
N PHE A 551 -13.99 -5.92 19.43
CA PHE A 551 -13.11 -4.74 19.58
C PHE A 551 -13.14 -3.86 18.33
N TYR A 552 -13.02 -4.44 17.14
CA TYR A 552 -13.08 -3.68 15.88
C TYR A 552 -14.46 -3.04 15.67
N GLN A 553 -15.54 -3.74 16.01
CA GLN A 553 -16.89 -3.18 15.93
C GLN A 553 -17.08 -2.00 16.87
N ASN A 554 -16.60 -2.08 18.11
CA ASN A 554 -16.68 -1.00 19.08
C ASN A 554 -15.89 0.24 18.62
N ALA A 555 -14.67 0.03 18.12
CA ALA A 555 -13.85 1.10 17.56
C ALA A 555 -14.53 1.75 16.34
N TYR A 556 -15.08 0.93 15.43
CA TYR A 556 -15.81 1.40 14.26
C TYR A 556 -17.05 2.22 14.65
N ASP A 557 -17.84 1.73 15.60
CA ASP A 557 -19.03 2.45 16.10
C ASP A 557 -18.67 3.75 16.81
N ALA A 558 -17.53 3.81 17.52
CA ALA A 558 -17.10 5.01 18.22
C ALA A 558 -16.56 6.11 17.28
N GLN A 559 -15.94 5.71 16.15
CA GLN A 559 -15.23 6.63 15.25
C GLN A 559 -16.06 7.00 14.01
N TYR A 560 -16.98 6.14 13.56
CA TYR A 560 -17.66 6.28 12.26
C TYR A 560 -19.20 6.24 12.33
N LYS A 561 -19.81 6.16 13.53
CA LYS A 561 -21.27 6.24 13.74
C LYS A 561 -21.63 7.29 14.77
#